data_AF-A0A0S3TBM0-F1
#
_entry.id   AF-A0A0S3TBM0-F1
#
_cell.length_a   1.000
_cell.length_b   1.000
_cell.length_c   1.000
_cell.angle_alpha   90.00
_cell.angle_beta   90.00
_cell.angle_gamma   90.00
#
_symmetry.space_group_name_H-M   'P 1'
#
loop_
_entity.id
_entity.type
_entity.pdbx_description
1 polymer ?
#
loop_
_entity_poly.entity_id
_entity_poly.type
_entity_poly.pdbx_seq_one_letter_code
_entity_poly.pdbx_strand_id
1 'polypeptide(L)'
;MITTLRSTYLSEQFLDLSMENLLNHVLSALPRGLGRDEWLHALPRALVAGFVKTDKEFQSQGETSGTTTTFVIVDRWTVTVASVGDSRCVLDA
;
A
#
# COMPACT_ATOMS: atom_id res chain seq x y z
N MET A 1 4.57 -5.34 -11.99
CA MET A 1 3.13 -4.99 -11.94
C MET A 1 2.80 -4.72 -10.48
N ILE A 2 2.19 -3.58 -10.16
CA ILE A 2 1.72 -3.28 -8.80
C ILE A 2 0.21 -3.50 -8.83
N THR A 3 -0.29 -4.44 -8.02
CA THR A 3 -1.72 -4.75 -7.93
C THR A 3 -2.17 -4.54 -6.50
N THR A 4 -3.16 -3.68 -6.31
CA THR A 4 -3.84 -3.46 -5.02
C THR A 4 -5.20 -4.16 -5.09
N LEU A 5 -5.43 -5.14 -4.22
CA LEU A 5 -6.71 -5.88 -4.15
C LEU A 5 -7.62 -5.27 -3.07
N ARG A 6 -8.90 -5.06 -3.41
CA ARG A 6 -9.93 -4.41 -2.60
C ARG A 6 -10.77 -5.42 -1.81
N SER A 7 -11.10 -5.10 -0.56
CA SER A 7 -12.28 -5.61 0.16
C SER A 7 -12.86 -4.45 0.98
N THR A 8 -14.12 -4.06 0.74
CA THR A 8 -14.63 -2.74 1.14
C THR A 8 -15.87 -2.77 2.05
N TYR A 9 -15.89 -1.83 3.00
CA TYR A 9 -17.08 -1.25 3.64
C TYR A 9 -17.14 0.28 3.40
N LEU A 10 -16.93 0.76 2.16
CA LEU A 10 -16.92 2.17 1.78
C LEU A 10 -17.52 2.39 0.39
N SER A 11 -18.03 3.61 0.13
CA SER A 11 -18.55 4.01 -1.18
C SER A 11 -17.45 4.05 -2.25
N GLU A 12 -17.80 3.75 -3.51
CA GLU A 12 -16.84 3.57 -4.61
C GLU A 12 -15.94 4.79 -4.87
N GLN A 13 -16.44 6.01 -4.63
CA GLN A 13 -15.65 7.26 -4.77
C GLN A 13 -14.54 7.40 -3.70
N PHE A 14 -14.71 6.79 -2.53
CA PHE A 14 -13.75 6.88 -1.42
C PHE A 14 -12.57 5.91 -1.57
N LEU A 15 -12.83 4.79 -2.26
CA LEU A 15 -11.85 3.76 -2.58
C LEU A 15 -10.75 4.25 -3.53
N ASP A 16 -11.10 4.99 -4.57
CA ASP A 16 -10.15 5.48 -5.57
C ASP A 16 -9.16 6.47 -4.95
N LEU A 17 -9.64 7.37 -4.08
CA LEU A 17 -8.82 8.35 -3.37
C LEU A 17 -7.83 7.67 -2.40
N SER A 18 -8.27 6.65 -1.65
CA SER A 18 -7.41 5.95 -0.69
C SER A 18 -6.24 5.20 -1.36
N MET A 19 -6.48 4.64 -2.55
CA MET A 19 -5.49 3.87 -3.30
C MET A 19 -4.42 4.77 -3.92
N GLU A 20 -4.83 5.86 -4.57
CA GLU A 20 -3.89 6.85 -5.13
C GLU A 20 -3.06 7.51 -4.03
N ASN A 21 -3.68 7.85 -2.89
CA ASN A 21 -2.98 8.41 -1.75
C ASN A 21 -1.96 7.42 -1.15
N LEU A 22 -2.33 6.15 -0.99
CA LEU A 22 -1.41 5.14 -0.46
C LEU A 22 -0.20 4.94 -1.37
N LEU A 23 -0.40 4.79 -2.68
CA LEU A 23 0.71 4.62 -3.61
C LEU A 23 1.65 5.84 -3.57
N ASN A 24 1.08 7.05 -3.61
CA ASN A 24 1.84 8.29 -3.55
C ASN A 24 2.63 8.41 -2.24
N HIS A 25 2.05 8.00 -1.12
CA HIS A 25 2.73 8.00 0.18
C HIS A 25 3.88 7.00 0.24
N VAL A 26 3.68 5.78 -0.26
CA VAL A 26 4.75 4.76 -0.35
C VAL A 26 5.88 5.26 -1.24
N LEU A 27 5.58 5.79 -2.43
CA LEU A 27 6.58 6.32 -3.35
C LEU A 27 7.32 7.54 -2.77
N SER A 28 6.64 8.40 -2.01
CA SER A 28 7.26 9.56 -1.36
C SER A 28 8.22 9.17 -0.23
N ALA A 29 8.03 8.00 0.37
CA ALA A 29 8.88 7.48 1.44
C ALA A 29 10.11 6.73 0.93
N LEU A 30 10.18 6.45 -0.38
CA LEU A 30 11.34 5.81 -1.00
C LEU A 30 12.43 6.84 -1.31
N PRO A 31 13.70 6.59 -0.91
CA PRO A 31 14.82 7.41 -1.35
C PRO A 31 14.94 7.41 -2.88
N ARG A 32 15.28 8.56 -3.45
CA ARG A 32 15.49 8.71 -4.90
C ARG A 32 16.87 8.21 -5.30
N GLY A 33 17.00 7.73 -6.54
CA GLY A 33 18.30 7.34 -7.11
C GLY A 33 18.85 5.98 -6.64
N LEU A 34 18.03 5.17 -5.98
CA LEU A 34 18.41 3.82 -5.54
C LEU A 34 18.56 2.87 -6.71
N GLY A 35 19.57 1.99 -6.63
CA GLY A 35 19.64 0.79 -7.45
C GLY A 35 18.53 -0.20 -7.07
N ARG A 36 18.31 -1.23 -7.90
CA ARG A 36 17.22 -2.20 -7.70
C ARG A 36 17.23 -2.85 -6.32
N ASP A 37 18.37 -3.38 -5.89
CA ASP A 37 18.44 -4.14 -4.64
C ASP A 37 18.29 -3.23 -3.42
N GLU A 38 18.82 -2.00 -3.48
CA GLU A 38 18.63 -0.98 -2.46
C GLU A 38 17.16 -0.53 -2.40
N TRP A 39 16.51 -0.40 -3.56
CA TRP A 39 15.09 -0.09 -3.67
C TRP A 39 14.23 -1.18 -3.01
N LEU A 40 14.50 -2.45 -3.34
CA LEU A 40 13.83 -3.59 -2.70
C LEU A 40 14.09 -3.64 -1.19
N HIS A 41 15.30 -3.28 -0.74
CA HIS A 41 15.64 -3.23 0.68
C HIS A 41 14.93 -2.08 1.43
N ALA A 42 14.76 -0.92 0.78
CA ALA A 42 14.04 0.23 1.34
C ALA A 42 12.52 0.02 1.39
N LEU A 43 12.00 -0.85 0.52
CA LEU A 43 10.58 -1.01 0.26
C LEU A 43 9.72 -1.36 1.50
N PRO A 44 10.10 -2.29 2.39
CA PRO A 44 9.30 -2.58 3.59
C PRO A 44 9.11 -1.37 4.49
N ARG A 45 10.14 -0.53 4.65
CA ARG A 45 10.07 0.68 5.49
C ARG A 45 9.20 1.75 4.81
N ALA A 46 9.31 1.90 3.50
CA ALA A 46 8.46 2.81 2.74
C ALA A 46 6.99 2.40 2.76
N LEU A 47 6.69 1.10 2.71
CA LEU A 47 5.34 0.57 2.90
C LEU A 47 4.80 0.97 4.28
N VAL A 48 5.52 0.69 5.37
CA VAL A 48 5.09 1.11 6.73
C VAL A 48 4.82 2.62 6.79
N ALA A 49 5.74 3.45 6.28
CA ALA A 49 5.57 4.90 6.28
C ALA A 49 4.37 5.35 5.45
N GLY A 50 4.13 4.72 4.29
CA GLY A 50 3.00 5.00 3.43
C GLY A 50 1.67 4.71 4.10
N PHE A 51 1.53 3.51 4.71
CA PHE A 51 0.33 3.13 5.45
C PHE A 51 0.05 4.06 6.63
N VAL A 52 1.06 4.36 7.46
CA VAL A 52 0.91 5.26 8.62
C VAL A 52 0.50 6.68 8.17
N LYS A 53 1.06 7.18 7.07
CA LYS A 53 0.70 8.50 6.56
C LYS A 53 -0.73 8.54 6.03
N THR A 54 -1.12 7.54 5.23
CA THR A 54 -2.49 7.42 4.70
C THR A 54 -3.51 7.29 5.83
N ASP A 55 -3.24 6.48 6.85
CA ASP A 55 -4.12 6.30 8.02
C ASP A 55 -4.33 7.62 8.79
N LYS A 56 -3.25 8.38 9.02
CA LYS A 56 -3.34 9.70 9.67
C LYS A 56 -4.15 10.71 8.85
N GLU A 57 -3.97 10.72 7.53
CA GLU A 57 -4.72 11.61 6.66
C GLU A 57 -6.21 11.24 6.65
N PHE A 58 -6.51 9.94 6.63
CA PHE A 58 -7.88 9.43 6.73
C PHE A 58 -8.55 9.85 8.04
N GLN A 59 -7.88 9.66 9.17
CA GLN A 59 -8.36 10.09 10.49
C GLN A 59 -8.57 11.61 10.56
N SER A 60 -7.71 12.40 9.90
CA SER A 60 -7.82 13.86 9.89
C SER A 60 -9.06 14.38 9.13
N GLN A 61 -9.60 13.59 8.21
CA GLN A 61 -10.83 13.92 7.48
C GLN A 61 -12.11 13.58 8.27
N GLY A 62 -11.98 13.05 9.50
CA GLY A 62 -13.13 12.69 10.35
C GLY A 62 -13.81 11.39 9.95
N GLU A 63 -13.15 10.58 9.12
CA GLU A 63 -13.67 9.28 8.71
C GLU A 63 -13.67 8.31 9.89
N THR A 64 -14.84 7.71 10.13
CA THR A 64 -15.05 6.70 11.18
C THR A 64 -15.09 5.29 10.63
N SER A 65 -15.13 5.16 9.30
CA SER A 65 -15.02 3.90 8.59
C SER A 65 -13.55 3.44 8.54
N GLY A 66 -13.34 2.13 8.43
CA GLY A 66 -12.02 1.54 8.26
C GLY A 66 -11.94 0.79 6.93
N THR A 67 -10.72 0.61 6.42
CA THR A 67 -10.47 -0.21 5.24
C THR A 67 -9.39 -1.24 5.52
N THR A 68 -9.46 -2.37 4.81
CA THR A 68 -8.36 -3.33 4.74
C THR A 68 -7.61 -3.11 3.43
N THR A 69 -6.34 -3.49 3.37
CA THR A 69 -5.55 -3.27 2.17
C THR A 69 -4.49 -4.34 2.02
N THR A 70 -4.41 -4.90 0.81
CA THR A 70 -3.31 -5.77 0.38
C THR A 70 -2.62 -5.13 -0.81
N PHE A 71 -1.31 -4.86 -0.65
CA PHE A 71 -0.44 -4.22 -1.62
C PHE A 71 0.60 -5.22 -2.11
N VAL A 72 0.58 -5.52 -3.40
CA VAL A 72 1.49 -6.50 -4.02
C VAL A 72 2.41 -5.81 -5.02
N ILE A 73 3.71 -5.98 -4.84
CA ILE A 73 4.76 -5.50 -5.74
C ILE A 73 5.47 -6.71 -6.34
N VAL A 74 5.38 -6.82 -7.66
CA VAL A 74 6.11 -7.85 -8.41
C VAL A 74 7.26 -7.19 -9.17
N ASP A 75 8.49 -7.55 -8.78
CA ASP A 75 9.74 -7.17 -9.43
C ASP A 75 10.58 -8.42 -9.79
N ARG A 76 10.56 -8.79 -11.07
CA ARG A 76 11.13 -10.05 -11.59
C ARG A 76 10.63 -11.26 -10.78
N TRP A 77 11.53 -11.96 -10.08
CA TRP A 77 11.24 -13.12 -9.22
C TRP A 77 10.93 -12.73 -7.78
N THR A 78 10.97 -11.44 -7.43
CA THR A 78 10.67 -10.96 -6.09
C THR A 78 9.21 -10.52 -6.04
N VAL A 79 8.46 -11.09 -5.09
CA VAL A 79 7.10 -10.68 -4.74
C VAL A 79 7.12 -10.12 -3.33
N THR A 80 6.85 -8.83 -3.20
CA THR A 80 6.70 -8.16 -1.90
C THR A 80 5.23 -7.92 -1.63
N VAL A 81 4.76 -8.35 -0.47
CA VAL A 81 3.36 -8.18 -0.04
C VAL A 81 3.34 -7.41 1.28
N ALA A 82 2.57 -6.32 1.32
CA ALA A 82 2.13 -5.70 2.55
C ALA A 82 0.62 -5.86 2.68
N SER A 83 0.15 -6.36 3.82
CA SER A 83 -1.27 -6.55 4.08
C SER A 83 -1.63 -6.06 5.47
N VAL A 84 -2.76 -5.35 5.56
CA VAL A 84 -3.32 -4.82 6.81
C VAL A 84 -4.82 -5.14 6.83
N GLY A 85 -5.27 -5.75 7.93
CA GLY A 85 -6.62 -6.27 8.10
C GLY A 85 -6.70 -7.77 7.82
N ASP A 86 -7.89 -8.25 7.46
CA ASP A 86 -8.19 -9.66 7.18
C ASP A 86 -8.20 -10.00 5.68
N SER A 87 -7.89 -9.04 4.81
CA SER A 87 -7.61 -9.29 3.39
C SER A 87 -6.42 -10.25 3.22
N ARG A 88 -6.43 -11.06 2.16
CA ARG A 88 -5.44 -12.13 1.93
C ARG A 88 -4.75 -12.00 0.58
N CYS A 89 -3.45 -12.32 0.55
CA CYS A 89 -2.67 -12.55 -0.67
C CYS A 89 -2.27 -14.03 -0.71
N VAL A 90 -2.59 -14.73 -1.80
CA VAL A 90 -2.24 -16.14 -2.01
C VAL A 90 -1.37 -16.24 -3.25
N LEU A 91 -0.20 -16.87 -3.11
CA LEU A 91 0.65 -17.29 -4.23
C LEU A 91 0.43 -18.80 -4.40
N ASP A 92 -0.10 -19.21 -5.55
CA ASP A 92 -0.43 -20.59 -5.86
C ASP A 92 0.40 -21.11 -7.06
N ALA A 93 0.47 -22.43 -7.20
CA ALA A 93 1.34 -23.15 -8.15
C ALA A 93 0.70 -23.41 -9.51
#